data_AF-A0A964Z9V7-F1
#
_entry.id   AF-A0A964Z9V7-F1
#
_cell.length_a   1.000
_cell.length_b   1.000
_cell.length_c   1.000
_cell.angle_alpha   90.00
_cell.angle_beta   90.00
_cell.angle_gamma   90.00
#
_symmetry.space_group_name_H-M   'P 1'
#
loop_
_entity.id
_entity.type
_entity.pdbx_description
1 polymer ?
#
loop_
_entity_poly.entity_id
_entity_poly.type
_entity_poly.pdbx_seq_one_letter_code
_entity_poly.pdbx_strand_id
1 'polypeptide(L)'
;MNYQLVAFILAVSSDADPAVKMPTGISPTLVVVQAKGTNLVSEQMVTATKSVPVTEEMVVDGKTVKRTTIKRITEQRKVSNSYSTDGATFQTAGGRKLEKEEALKKLTSPTLVVMSGDGQPVDEGFLAAFKPGTLVV
;
A
#
# COMPACT_ATOMS: atom_id res chain seq x y z
N MET A 1 39.41 52.55 -31.66
CA MET A 1 38.20 52.08 -30.93
C MET A 1 38.09 50.59 -31.20
N ASN A 2 38.60 49.75 -30.29
CA ASN A 2 38.60 48.29 -30.44
C ASN A 2 37.39 47.72 -29.72
N TYR A 3 36.47 47.11 -30.45
CA TYR A 3 35.36 46.34 -29.86
C TYR A 3 35.85 44.91 -29.63
N GLN A 4 36.07 44.54 -28.36
CA GLN A 4 36.19 43.13 -27.99
C GLN A 4 34.80 42.49 -27.99
N LEU A 5 34.62 41.49 -28.83
CA LEU A 5 33.48 40.59 -28.79
C LEU A 5 33.72 39.55 -27.69
N VAL A 6 32.96 39.62 -26.59
CA VAL A 6 32.97 38.57 -25.56
C VAL A 6 31.95 37.51 -25.97
N ALA A 7 32.44 36.34 -26.36
CA ALA A 7 31.60 35.18 -26.65
C ALA A 7 31.21 34.49 -25.34
N PHE A 8 29.93 34.60 -24.95
CA PHE A 8 29.34 33.80 -23.87
C PHE A 8 29.06 32.39 -24.41
N ILE A 9 29.86 31.41 -24.00
CA ILE A 9 29.57 30.00 -24.24
C ILE A 9 28.52 29.57 -23.21
N LEU A 10 27.27 29.39 -23.65
CA LEU A 10 26.25 28.70 -22.89
C LEU A 10 26.61 27.22 -22.81
N ALA A 11 27.23 26.81 -21.71
CA ALA A 11 27.36 25.39 -21.37
C ALA A 11 25.97 24.86 -21.01
N VAL A 12 25.32 24.20 -21.97
CA VAL A 12 24.15 23.37 -21.71
C VAL A 12 24.66 22.12 -20.99
N SER A 13 24.56 22.12 -19.65
CA SER A 13 24.71 20.90 -18.87
C SER A 13 23.53 20.00 -19.23
N SER A 14 23.75 19.04 -20.13
CA SER A 14 22.87 17.90 -20.30
C SER A 14 23.02 17.04 -19.04
N ASP A 15 22.32 17.37 -17.97
CA ASP A 15 22.00 16.40 -16.93
C ASP A 15 21.17 15.32 -17.62
N ALA A 16 21.86 14.27 -18.09
CA ALA A 16 21.19 13.03 -18.42
C ALA A 16 20.53 12.58 -17.12
N ASP A 17 19.19 12.53 -17.10
CA ASP A 17 18.47 11.91 -16.00
C ASP A 17 19.15 10.58 -15.69
N PRO A 18 19.58 10.34 -14.44
CA PRO A 18 20.27 9.11 -14.11
C PRO A 18 19.39 7.95 -14.55
N ALA A 19 19.93 7.08 -15.40
CA ALA A 19 19.20 5.98 -15.99
C ALA A 19 18.43 5.23 -14.89
N VAL A 20 17.11 5.41 -14.88
CA VAL A 20 16.23 4.79 -13.89
C VAL A 20 16.32 3.30 -14.13
N LYS A 21 17.10 2.60 -13.31
CA LYS A 21 17.18 1.15 -13.33
C LYS A 21 15.77 0.63 -13.12
N MET A 22 15.20 -0.01 -14.14
CA MET A 22 13.89 -0.62 -14.01
C MET A 22 13.95 -1.64 -12.87
N PRO A 23 13.04 -1.55 -11.89
CA PRO A 23 13.05 -2.47 -10.77
C PRO A 23 12.85 -3.90 -11.27
N THR A 24 13.57 -4.81 -10.65
CA THR A 24 13.45 -6.25 -10.93
C THR A 24 12.77 -6.95 -9.75
N GLY A 25 12.05 -8.03 -10.02
CA GLY A 25 11.36 -8.80 -8.97
C GLY A 25 9.94 -8.35 -8.69
N ILE A 26 9.40 -8.80 -7.56
CA ILE A 26 7.99 -8.62 -7.19
C ILE A 26 7.78 -7.21 -6.67
N SER A 27 6.72 -6.55 -7.17
CA SER A 27 6.33 -5.23 -6.70
C SER A 27 5.94 -5.29 -5.21
N PRO A 28 6.47 -4.41 -4.35
CA PRO A 28 6.06 -4.36 -2.96
C PRO A 28 4.61 -3.89 -2.84
N THR A 29 3.97 -4.26 -1.73
CA THR A 29 2.60 -3.81 -1.44
C THR A 29 2.62 -2.65 -0.46
N LEU A 30 1.84 -1.61 -0.75
CA LEU A 30 1.62 -0.51 0.19
C LEU A 30 0.47 -0.87 1.12
N VAL A 31 0.77 -0.98 2.41
CA VAL A 31 -0.21 -1.40 3.41
C VAL A 31 -0.17 -0.45 4.59
N VAL A 32 -1.34 -0.04 5.07
CA VAL A 32 -1.45 0.64 6.37
C VAL A 32 -1.47 -0.43 7.45
N VAL A 33 -0.48 -0.40 8.33
CA VAL A 33 -0.33 -1.36 9.42
C VAL A 33 -0.19 -0.65 10.76
N GLN A 34 -0.58 -1.35 11.81
CA GLN A 34 -0.36 -0.96 13.20
C GLN A 34 0.23 -2.15 13.97
N ALA A 35 1.24 -1.92 14.79
CA ALA A 35 1.77 -2.91 15.71
C ALA A 35 0.73 -3.21 16.81
N LYS A 36 0.33 -4.47 16.93
CA LYS A 36 -0.50 -5.00 18.01
C LYS A 36 0.18 -6.24 18.61
N GLY A 37 0.90 -6.04 19.71
CA GLY A 37 1.73 -7.08 20.31
C GLY A 37 2.90 -7.44 19.39
N THR A 38 3.03 -8.72 19.04
CA THR A 38 4.06 -9.26 18.14
C THR A 38 3.66 -9.27 16.66
N ASN A 39 2.51 -8.67 16.31
CA ASN A 39 1.98 -8.69 14.95
C ASN A 39 1.82 -7.27 14.39
N LEU A 40 1.94 -7.15 13.07
CA LEU A 40 1.44 -6.01 12.31
C LEU A 40 0.03 -6.32 11.84
N VAL A 41 -0.90 -5.42 12.14
CA VAL A 41 -2.31 -5.57 11.78
C VAL A 41 -2.71 -4.50 10.78
N SER A 42 -3.27 -4.92 9.66
CA SER A 42 -3.90 -4.03 8.68
C SER A 42 -5.41 -4.20 8.75
N GLU A 43 -6.11 -3.09 8.94
CA GLU A 43 -7.56 -3.05 8.98
C GLU A 43 -8.07 -2.36 7.71
N GLN A 44 -8.92 -3.05 6.95
CA GLN A 44 -9.49 -2.55 5.70
C GLN A 44 -11.00 -2.71 5.71
N MET A 45 -11.70 -1.71 5.21
CA MET A 45 -13.13 -1.80 4.95
C MET A 45 -13.30 -2.38 3.54
N VAL A 46 -13.85 -3.58 3.45
CA VAL A 46 -14.16 -4.22 2.17
C VAL A 46 -15.66 -4.25 1.95
N THR A 47 -16.05 -4.07 0.69
CA THR A 47 -17.43 -4.23 0.26
C THR A 47 -17.69 -5.70 -0.04
N ALA A 48 -18.56 -6.34 0.73
CA ALA A 48 -18.95 -7.73 0.55
C ALA A 48 -20.41 -7.82 0.12
N THR A 49 -20.70 -8.66 -0.87
CA THR A 49 -22.08 -8.94 -1.28
C THR A 49 -22.57 -10.21 -0.59
N LYS A 50 -23.66 -10.11 0.16
CA LYS A 50 -24.33 -11.23 0.82
C LYS A 50 -25.71 -11.44 0.19
N SER A 51 -26.02 -12.69 -0.14
CA SER A 51 -27.37 -13.10 -0.53
C SER A 51 -28.22 -13.31 0.71
N VAL A 52 -29.31 -12.57 0.85
CA VAL A 52 -30.27 -12.73 1.95
C VAL A 52 -31.67 -13.04 1.41
N PRO A 53 -32.40 -13.99 2.02
CA PRO A 53 -33.80 -14.22 1.70
C PRO A 53 -34.64 -13.07 2.24
N VAL A 54 -35.39 -12.41 1.36
CA VAL A 54 -36.32 -11.34 1.71
C VAL A 54 -37.73 -11.80 1.35
N THR A 55 -38.62 -11.79 2.33
CA THR A 55 -40.03 -12.10 2.11
C THR A 55 -40.74 -10.82 1.65
N GLU A 56 -41.20 -10.83 0.40
CA GLU A 56 -41.95 -9.72 -0.18
C GLU A 56 -43.42 -10.13 -0.36
N GLU A 57 -44.33 -9.23 -0.04
CA GLU A 57 -45.74 -9.39 -0.37
C GLU A 57 -45.95 -8.93 -1.80
N MET A 58 -46.30 -9.86 -2.69
CA MET A 58 -46.67 -9.57 -4.07
C MET A 58 -48.14 -9.92 -4.27
N VAL A 59 -48.87 -9.04 -4.95
CA VAL A 59 -50.23 -9.35 -5.41
C VAL A 59 -50.11 -10.13 -6.71
N VAL A 60 -50.43 -11.42 -6.67
CA VAL A 60 -50.52 -12.29 -7.84
C VAL A 60 -51.98 -12.69 -7.97
N ASP A 61 -52.59 -12.42 -9.12
CA ASP A 61 -54.00 -12.72 -9.40
C ASP A 61 -54.99 -12.15 -8.35
N GLY A 62 -54.73 -10.93 -7.88
CA GLY A 62 -55.60 -10.23 -6.92
C GLY A 62 -55.52 -10.73 -5.47
N LYS A 63 -54.63 -11.69 -5.16
CA LYS A 63 -54.35 -12.15 -3.80
C LYS A 63 -52.93 -11.77 -3.38
N THR A 64 -52.79 -11.25 -2.17
CA THR A 64 -51.48 -10.98 -1.57
C THR A 64 -50.81 -12.29 -1.18
N VAL A 65 -49.67 -12.61 -1.78
CA VAL A 65 -48.87 -13.80 -1.52
C VAL A 65 -47.49 -13.39 -1.03
N LYS A 66 -47.02 -13.96 0.08
CA LYS A 66 -45.66 -13.79 0.58
C LYS A 66 -44.71 -14.69 -0.22
N ARG A 67 -43.76 -14.08 -0.93
CA ARG A 67 -42.73 -14.79 -1.69
C ARG A 67 -41.35 -14.47 -1.14
N THR A 68 -40.58 -15.51 -0.80
CA THR A 68 -39.18 -15.35 -0.40
C THR A 68 -38.31 -15.23 -1.66
N THR A 69 -37.72 -14.06 -1.88
CA THR A 69 -36.79 -13.78 -2.97
C THR A 69 -35.39 -13.59 -2.41
N ILE A 70 -34.37 -14.19 -3.05
CA ILE A 70 -32.98 -13.96 -2.69
C ILE A 70 -32.55 -12.60 -3.24
N LYS A 71 -32.27 -11.64 -2.36
CA LYS A 71 -31.68 -10.35 -2.72
C LYS A 71 -30.19 -10.33 -2.38
N ARG A 72 -29.40 -9.73 -3.27
CA ARG A 72 -27.99 -9.42 -3.01
C ARG A 72 -27.93 -8.08 -2.30
N ILE A 73 -27.49 -8.08 -1.05
CA ILE A 73 -27.22 -6.86 -0.29
C ILE A 73 -25.72 -6.66 -0.21
N THR A 74 -25.30 -5.43 -0.47
CA THR A 74 -23.91 -5.00 -0.31
C THR A 74 -23.73 -4.45 1.10
N GLU A 75 -22.77 -5.00 1.84
CA GLU A 75 -22.41 -4.54 3.17
C GLU A 75 -20.92 -4.23 3.25
N GLN A 76 -20.55 -3.21 4.03
CA GLN A 76 -19.15 -2.96 4.34
C GLN A 76 -18.76 -3.83 5.54
N ARG A 77 -17.70 -4.63 5.38
CA ARG A 77 -17.12 -5.43 6.47
C ARG A 77 -15.71 -4.96 6.75
N LYS A 78 -15.36 -4.86 8.03
CA LYS A 78 -13.98 -4.66 8.46
C LYS A 78 -13.25 -5.99 8.38
N VAL A 79 -12.25 -6.08 7.50
CA VAL A 79 -11.32 -7.20 7.40
C VAL A 79 -10.03 -6.82 8.11
N SER A 80 -9.52 -7.73 8.91
CA SER A 80 -8.27 -7.56 9.65
C SER A 80 -7.27 -8.60 9.15
N ASN A 81 -6.20 -8.15 8.52
CA ASN A 81 -5.06 -8.98 8.14
C ASN A 81 -3.98 -8.85 9.23
N SER A 82 -3.39 -9.97 9.64
CA SER A 82 -2.35 -10.01 10.67
C SER A 82 -1.09 -10.64 10.09
N TYR A 83 0.04 -9.95 10.23
CA TYR A 83 1.36 -10.39 9.79
C TYR A 83 2.26 -10.57 11.01
N SER A 84 2.89 -11.73 11.14
CA SER A 84 3.86 -11.96 12.22
C SER A 84 5.10 -11.10 11.99
N THR A 85 5.67 -10.58 13.07
CA THR A 85 6.95 -9.86 13.04
C THR A 85 8.14 -10.76 13.33
N ASP A 86 7.93 -12.07 13.45
CA ASP A 86 8.99 -13.03 13.70
C ASP A 86 9.74 -13.33 12.40
N GLY A 87 11.05 -13.11 12.42
CA GLY A 87 11.89 -13.17 11.21
C GLY A 87 11.72 -11.98 10.27
N ALA A 88 10.86 -11.00 10.61
CA ALA A 88 10.70 -9.79 9.80
C ALA A 88 11.93 -8.87 9.90
N THR A 89 12.32 -8.29 8.78
CA THR A 89 13.39 -7.29 8.70
C THR A 89 12.80 -5.91 8.55
N PHE A 90 13.27 -4.95 9.35
CA PHE A 90 12.81 -3.57 9.27
C PHE A 90 13.92 -2.69 8.74
N GLN A 91 13.61 -1.89 7.72
CA GLN A 91 14.54 -0.90 7.19
C GLN A 91 13.80 0.32 6.67
N THR A 92 14.52 1.40 6.41
CA THR A 92 13.97 2.52 5.65
C THR A 92 14.25 2.34 4.16
N ALA A 93 13.48 3.00 3.30
CA ALA A 93 13.70 2.97 1.85
C ALA A 93 15.10 3.48 1.46
N GLY A 94 15.69 4.36 2.27
CA GLY A 94 17.09 4.78 2.15
C GLY A 94 18.13 3.78 2.64
N GLY A 95 17.75 2.54 2.97
CA GLY A 95 18.65 1.45 3.36
C GLY A 95 19.06 1.41 4.83
N ARG A 96 18.54 2.30 5.68
CA ARG A 96 18.83 2.26 7.13
C ARG A 96 18.08 1.11 7.79
N LYS A 97 18.81 0.11 8.28
CA LYS A 97 18.23 -0.97 9.11
C LYS A 97 17.70 -0.42 10.43
N LEU A 98 16.61 -1.01 10.90
CA LEU A 98 15.95 -0.68 12.15
C LEU A 98 15.86 -1.95 13.00
N GLU A 99 16.14 -1.80 14.28
CA GLU A 99 15.84 -2.86 15.24
C GLU A 99 14.33 -3.04 15.36
N LYS A 100 13.89 -4.28 15.60
CA LYS A 100 12.47 -4.66 15.67
C LYS A 100 11.71 -3.76 16.66
N GLU A 101 12.28 -3.51 17.84
CA GLU A 101 11.67 -2.69 18.88
C GLU A 101 11.56 -1.22 18.46
N GLU A 102 12.54 -0.68 17.72
CA GLU A 102 12.47 0.70 17.18
C GLU A 102 11.36 0.79 16.14
N ALA A 103 11.29 -0.18 15.22
CA ALA A 103 10.29 -0.19 14.17
C ALA A 103 8.87 -0.33 14.74
N LEU A 104 8.66 -1.23 15.71
CA LEU A 104 7.35 -1.43 16.34
C LEU A 104 6.90 -0.19 17.13
N LYS A 105 7.82 0.54 17.77
CA LYS A 105 7.49 1.83 18.41
C LYS A 105 6.96 2.86 17.42
N LYS A 106 7.52 2.91 16.21
CA LYS A 106 7.04 3.79 15.12
C LYS A 106 5.69 3.36 14.55
N LEU A 107 5.35 2.08 14.66
CA LEU A 107 4.10 1.49 14.18
C LEU A 107 2.99 1.44 15.24
N THR A 108 3.14 2.16 16.35
CA THR A 108 2.10 2.24 17.40
C THR A 108 0.80 2.89 16.90
N SER A 109 0.89 3.75 15.88
CA SER A 109 -0.25 4.28 15.12
C SER A 109 -0.33 3.67 13.72
N PRO A 110 -1.52 3.64 13.10
CA PRO A 110 -1.69 3.18 11.72
C PRO A 110 -0.78 3.97 10.77
N THR A 111 0.18 3.29 10.17
CA THR A 111 1.23 3.88 9.34
C THR A 111 1.33 3.15 8.01
N LEU A 112 1.49 3.90 6.93
CA LEU A 112 1.73 3.33 5.60
C LEU A 112 3.16 2.78 5.53
N VAL A 113 3.29 1.51 5.19
CA VAL A 113 4.58 0.84 5.01
C VAL A 113 4.67 0.23 3.62
N VAL A 114 5.91 0.07 3.15
CA VAL A 114 6.25 -0.73 1.98
C VAL A 114 6.48 -2.15 2.47
N MET A 115 5.60 -3.07 2.13
CA MET A 115 5.70 -4.47 2.55
C MET A 115 6.22 -5.33 1.41
N SER A 116 7.21 -6.18 1.69
CA SER A 116 7.67 -7.19 0.75
C SER A 116 6.53 -8.18 0.43
N GLY A 117 6.37 -8.52 -0.85
CA GLY A 117 5.34 -9.46 -1.29
C GLY A 117 5.76 -10.93 -1.20
N ASP A 118 7.06 -11.20 -1.15
CA ASP A 118 7.65 -12.53 -1.23
C ASP A 118 8.59 -12.86 -0.05
N GLY A 119 8.72 -11.92 0.89
CA GLY A 119 9.62 -12.04 2.04
C GLY A 119 11.09 -11.81 1.70
N GLN A 120 11.41 -11.44 0.45
CA GLN A 120 12.75 -11.01 0.05
C GLN A 120 12.91 -9.49 0.25
N PRO A 121 14.15 -8.98 0.36
CA PRO A 121 14.39 -7.55 0.35
C PRO A 121 13.81 -6.89 -0.90
N VAL A 122 13.10 -5.77 -0.70
CA VAL A 122 12.51 -4.99 -1.80
C VAL A 122 13.63 -4.41 -2.68
N ASP A 123 13.50 -4.58 -4.00
CA ASP A 123 14.46 -4.08 -4.99
C ASP A 123 14.64 -2.55 -4.88
N GLU A 124 15.89 -2.10 -4.95
CA GLU A 124 16.28 -0.70 -4.79
C GLU A 124 15.59 0.22 -5.81
N GLY A 125 15.28 -0.28 -7.01
CA GLY A 125 14.53 0.46 -8.02
C GLY A 125 13.10 0.79 -7.58
N PHE A 126 12.46 -0.08 -6.78
CA PHE A 126 11.19 0.25 -6.14
C PHE A 126 11.41 1.22 -4.97
N LEU A 127 12.47 1.02 -4.18
CA LEU A 127 12.76 1.89 -3.03
C LEU A 127 13.07 3.34 -3.42
N ALA A 128 13.68 3.55 -4.60
CA ALA A 128 13.97 4.87 -5.15
C ALA A 128 12.71 5.74 -5.37
N ALA A 129 11.53 5.13 -5.51
CA ALA A 129 10.27 5.86 -5.64
C ALA A 129 9.74 6.41 -4.29
N PHE A 130 10.33 6.01 -3.16
CA PHE A 130 9.88 6.40 -1.83
C PHE A 130 10.82 7.42 -1.18
N LYS A 131 10.26 8.20 -0.24
CA LYS A 131 11.09 9.07 0.61
C LYS A 131 12.08 8.19 1.40
N PRO A 132 13.35 8.61 1.60
CA PRO A 132 14.37 7.79 2.26
C PRO A 132 13.99 7.29 3.66
N GLY A 133 13.11 8.01 4.36
CA GLY A 133 12.60 7.67 5.69
C GLY A 133 11.38 6.75 5.73
N THR A 134 10.80 6.39 4.58
CA THR A 134 9.66 5.47 4.50
C THR A 134 10.04 4.10 5.05
N LEU A 135 9.20 3.52 5.91
CA LEU A 135 9.43 2.23 6.51
C LEU A 135 9.15 1.10 5.50
N VAL A 136 10.05 0.13 5.45
CA VAL A 136 10.00 -1.08 4.64
C VAL A 136 10.03 -2.28 5.58
N VAL A 137 9.14 -3.23 5.34
CA VAL A 137 8.93 -4.45 6.16
C VAL A 137 8.91 -5.68 5.28
#